data_AF-A0AAW4N2D3-F1
#
_entry.id   AF-A0AAW4N2D3-F1
#
_cell.length_a   1.000
_cell.length_b   1.000
_cell.length_c   1.000
_cell.angle_alpha   90.00
_cell.angle_beta   90.00
_cell.angle_gamma   90.00
#
_symmetry.space_group_name_H-M   'P 1'
#
loop_
_entity.id
_entity.type
_entity.pdbx_description
1 polymer ?
#
loop_
_entity_poly.entity_id
_entity_poly.type
_entity_poly.pdbx_seq_one_letter_code
_entity_poly.pdbx_strand_id
1 'polypeptide(L)'
;PQEMREYETSKMAYRDIKNSVDTAKREGIAEGKEIGMKEGMEKGMNQKALEIAKNMLAMGLSAEQVAKATQLSLEIIKNLSNS
;
A
#
# COMPACT_ATOMS: atom_id res chain seq x y z
N PRO A 1 -15.06 45.60 26.99
CA PRO A 1 -16.12 44.74 26.36
C PRO A 1 -15.78 44.25 24.93
N GLN A 2 -15.18 45.10 24.08
CA GLN A 2 -14.78 44.72 22.72
C GLN A 2 -13.46 43.93 22.69
N GLU A 3 -12.42 44.41 23.36
CA GLU A 3 -11.10 43.76 23.42
C GLU A 3 -11.16 42.33 23.98
N MET A 4 -12.00 42.09 24.99
CA MET A 4 -12.23 40.73 25.53
C MET A 4 -12.84 39.79 24.48
N ARG A 5 -13.78 40.28 23.66
CA ARG A 5 -14.39 39.46 22.58
C ARG A 5 -13.39 39.18 21.47
N GLU A 6 -12.60 40.17 21.06
CA GLU A 6 -11.56 40.01 20.05
C GLU A 6 -10.48 39.02 20.51
N TYR A 7 -10.10 39.05 21.80
CA TYR A 7 -9.20 38.08 22.40
C TYR A 7 -9.78 36.65 22.39
N GLU A 8 -11.06 36.48 22.74
CA GLU A 8 -11.73 35.18 22.69
C GLU A 8 -11.86 34.64 21.26
N THR A 9 -12.24 35.49 20.30
CA THR A 9 -12.31 35.13 18.88
C THR A 9 -10.94 34.74 18.33
N SER A 10 -9.89 35.50 18.65
CA SER A 10 -8.51 35.18 18.25
C SER A 10 -8.05 33.83 18.81
N LYS A 11 -8.37 33.56 20.08
CA LYS A 11 -8.05 32.28 20.73
C LYS A 11 -8.82 31.11 20.12
N MET A 12 -10.08 31.33 19.73
CA MET A 12 -10.88 30.32 19.03
C MET A 12 -10.30 30.02 17.65
N ALA A 13 -10.02 31.05 16.85
CA ALA A 13 -9.40 30.90 15.53
C ALA A 13 -8.05 30.16 15.61
N TYR A 14 -7.21 30.47 16.61
CA TYR A 14 -5.96 29.75 16.84
C TYR A 14 -6.20 28.25 17.12
N ARG A 15 -7.21 27.92 17.93
CA ARG A 15 -7.57 26.52 18.21
C ARG A 15 -8.07 25.79 16.98
N ASP A 16 -8.92 26.43 16.18
CA ASP A 16 -9.47 25.83 14.97
C ASP A 16 -8.38 25.55 13.93
N ILE A 17 -7.47 26.51 13.73
CA ILE A 17 -6.30 26.33 12.86
C ILE A 17 -5.45 25.16 13.35
N LYS A 18 -5.13 25.13 14.65
CA LYS A 18 -4.32 24.04 15.23
C LYS A 18 -4.99 22.69 15.06
N ASN A 19 -6.28 22.59 15.39
CA ASN A 19 -7.05 21.36 15.26
C ASN A 19 -7.12 20.88 13.81
N SER A 20 -7.29 21.80 12.87
CA SER A 20 -7.28 21.50 11.43
C SER A 20 -5.94 20.91 10.99
N VAL A 21 -4.82 21.53 11.38
CA VAL A 21 -3.47 21.04 11.06
C VAL A 21 -3.19 19.68 11.70
N ASP A 22 -3.54 19.51 12.97
CA ASP A 22 -3.33 18.25 13.69
C ASP A 22 -4.17 17.12 13.07
N THR A 23 -5.37 17.43 12.60
CA THR A 23 -6.25 16.48 11.91
C THR A 23 -5.69 16.10 10.55
N ALA A 24 -5.35 17.08 9.71
CA ALA A 24 -4.75 16.85 8.40
C ALA A 24 -3.45 16.03 8.50
N LYS A 25 -2.61 16.29 9.52
CA LYS A 25 -1.40 15.51 9.76
C LYS A 25 -1.71 14.06 10.14
N ARG A 26 -2.71 13.84 11.01
CA ARG A 26 -3.10 12.50 11.44
C ARG A 26 -3.67 11.69 10.28
N GLU A 27 -4.56 12.29 9.50
CA GLU A 27 -5.16 11.69 8.32
C GLU A 27 -4.09 11.35 7.27
N GLY A 28 -3.19 12.29 6.96
CA GLY A 28 -2.09 12.03 6.02
C GLY A 28 -1.16 10.89 6.45
N ILE A 29 -0.88 10.74 7.76
CA ILE A 29 -0.11 9.60 8.28
C ILE A 29 -0.91 8.29 8.15
N ALA A 30 -2.20 8.31 8.48
CA ALA A 30 -3.05 7.14 8.39
C ALA A 30 -3.19 6.64 6.94
N GLU A 31 -3.51 7.54 6.01
CA GLU A 31 -3.58 7.26 4.57
C GLU A 31 -2.25 6.76 4.03
N GLY A 32 -1.14 7.44 4.35
CA GLY A 32 0.19 7.03 3.91
C GLY A 32 0.57 5.62 4.40
N LYS A 33 0.20 5.28 5.64
CA LYS A 33 0.41 3.93 6.18
C LYS A 33 -0.45 2.88 5.48
N GLU A 34 -1.72 3.19 5.22
CA GLU A 34 -2.64 2.28 4.54
C GLU A 34 -2.18 1.99 3.10
N ILE A 35 -1.86 3.04 2.34
CA ILE A 35 -1.34 2.93 0.97
C ILE A 35 -0.05 2.11 0.97
N GLY A 36 0.90 2.45 1.84
CA GLY A 36 2.18 1.73 1.91
C GLY A 36 2.03 0.26 2.29
N MET A 37 1.11 -0.07 3.21
CA MET A 37 0.83 -1.46 3.59
C MET A 37 0.19 -2.24 2.45
N LYS A 38 -0.77 -1.65 1.74
CA LYS A 38 -1.45 -2.27 0.60
C LYS A 38 -0.47 -2.55 -0.54
N GLU A 39 0.32 -1.56 -0.94
CA GLU A 39 1.33 -1.73 -1.98
C GLU A 39 2.40 -2.76 -1.58
N GLY A 40 2.86 -2.72 -0.33
CA GLY A 40 3.85 -3.66 0.18
C GLY A 40 3.33 -5.11 0.17
N MET A 41 2.09 -5.30 0.59
CA MET A 41 1.44 -6.62 0.59
C MET A 41 1.26 -7.15 -0.83
N GLU A 42 0.77 -6.33 -1.77
CA GLU A 42 0.59 -6.72 -3.17
C GLU A 42 1.93 -7.08 -3.84
N LYS A 43 2.97 -6.26 -3.66
CA LYS A 43 4.32 -6.54 -4.16
C LYS A 43 4.87 -7.84 -3.57
N GLY A 44 4.73 -8.06 -2.26
CA GLY A 44 5.20 -9.27 -1.60
C GLY A 44 4.48 -10.53 -2.05
N MET A 45 3.15 -10.45 -2.24
CA MET A 45 2.35 -11.58 -2.77
C MET A 45 2.76 -11.94 -4.20
N ASN A 46 2.94 -10.93 -5.06
CA ASN A 46 3.38 -11.14 -6.44
C ASN A 46 4.79 -11.74 -6.50
N GLN A 47 5.74 -11.22 -5.71
CA GLN A 47 7.09 -11.79 -5.62
C GLN A 47 7.07 -13.25 -5.16
N LYS A 48 6.29 -13.56 -4.11
CA LYS A 48 6.16 -14.93 -3.61
C LYS A 48 5.54 -15.87 -4.64
N ALA A 49 4.52 -15.42 -5.39
CA ALA A 49 3.93 -16.20 -6.47
C ALA A 49 4.95 -16.54 -7.59
N LEU A 50 5.80 -15.57 -7.95
CA LEU A 50 6.88 -15.77 -8.92
C LEU A 50 7.95 -16.74 -8.41
N GLU A 51 8.34 -16.65 -7.13
CA GLU A 51 9.30 -17.59 -6.53
C GLU A 51 8.75 -19.02 -6.48
N ILE A 52 7.49 -19.19 -6.08
CA ILE A 52 6.81 -20.49 -6.10
C ILE A 52 6.79 -21.03 -7.53
N ALA A 53 6.44 -20.20 -8.51
CA ALA A 53 6.45 -20.62 -9.92
C ALA A 53 7.84 -21.09 -10.38
N LYS A 54 8.91 -20.37 -10.05
CA LYS A 54 10.29 -20.77 -10.36
C LYS A 54 10.63 -22.13 -9.72
N ASN A 55 10.30 -22.31 -8.45
CA ASN A 55 10.56 -23.57 -7.74
C ASN A 55 9.79 -24.74 -8.36
N MET A 56 8.53 -24.53 -8.74
CA MET A 56 7.71 -25.56 -9.38
C MET A 56 8.27 -25.94 -10.76
N LEU A 57 8.72 -24.97 -11.55
CA LEU A 57 9.41 -25.24 -12.82
C LEU A 57 10.71 -26.02 -12.60
N ALA A 58 11.51 -25.65 -11.59
CA ALA A 58 12.73 -26.37 -11.23
C ALA A 58 12.47 -27.81 -10.76
N MET A 59 11.29 -28.07 -10.19
CA MET A 59 10.82 -29.42 -9.84
C MET A 59 10.32 -30.22 -11.05
N GLY A 60 10.32 -29.66 -12.25
CA GLY A 60 9.93 -30.32 -13.50
C GLY A 60 8.43 -30.28 -13.80
N LEU A 61 7.64 -29.43 -13.13
CA LEU A 61 6.24 -29.22 -13.50
C LEU A 61 6.13 -28.45 -14.83
N SER A 62 5.07 -28.74 -15.61
CA SER A 62 4.86 -28.04 -16.87
C SER A 62 4.44 -26.59 -16.65
N ALA A 63 4.77 -25.70 -17.59
CA ALA A 63 4.37 -24.30 -17.53
C ALA A 63 2.85 -24.11 -17.36
N GLU A 64 2.05 -25.02 -17.92
CA GLU A 64 0.58 -25.01 -17.79
C GLU A 64 0.11 -25.37 -16.38
N GLN A 65 0.74 -26.37 -15.75
CA GLN A 65 0.46 -26.76 -14.37
C GLN A 65 0.86 -25.64 -13.40
N VAL A 66 2.02 -25.03 -13.61
CA VAL A 66 2.51 -23.92 -12.79
C VAL A 66 1.59 -22.71 -12.93
N ALA A 67 1.25 -22.30 -14.16
CA ALA A 67 0.33 -21.18 -14.40
C ALA A 67 -1.01 -21.38 -13.69
N LYS A 68 -1.57 -22.60 -13.74
CA LYS A 68 -2.82 -22.94 -13.04
C LYS A 68 -2.69 -22.88 -11.52
N ALA A 69 -1.56 -23.34 -10.97
CA ALA A 69 -1.33 -23.40 -9.53
C ALA A 69 -1.04 -22.04 -8.90
N THR A 70 -0.28 -21.19 -9.60
CA THR A 70 0.12 -19.87 -9.10
C THR A 70 -0.80 -18.74 -9.57
N GLN A 71 -1.80 -19.06 -10.40
CA GLN A 71 -2.72 -18.10 -11.03
C GLN A 71 -1.99 -17.01 -11.85
N LEU A 72 -0.78 -17.32 -12.33
CA LEU A 72 -0.01 -16.45 -13.20
C LEU A 72 -0.33 -16.77 -14.66
N SER A 73 -0.16 -15.80 -15.55
CA SER A 73 -0.34 -16.03 -16.98
C SER A 73 0.73 -17.00 -17.51
N LEU A 74 0.34 -17.81 -18.50
CA LEU A 74 1.28 -18.75 -19.15
C LEU A 74 2.49 -18.03 -19.74
N GLU A 75 2.32 -16.79 -20.21
CA GLU A 75 3.39 -15.93 -20.72
C GLU A 75 4.42 -15.60 -19.62
N ILE A 76 3.97 -15.19 -18.43
CA ILE A 76 4.86 -14.93 -17.29
C ILE A 76 5.64 -16.19 -16.95
N ILE A 77 4.97 -17.34 -16.86
CA ILE A 77 5.62 -18.62 -16.55
C ILE A 77 6.64 -19.02 -17.61
N LYS A 78 6.34 -18.85 -18.90
CA LYS A 78 7.27 -19.12 -20.00
C LYS A 78 8.50 -18.21 -19.94
N ASN A 79 8.32 -16.93 -19.62
CA ASN A 79 9.43 -16.00 -19.44
C ASN A 79 10.32 -16.37 -18.26
N LEU A 80 9.75 -16.92 -17.18
CA LEU A 80 10.51 -17.43 -16.03
C LEU A 80 11.34 -18.68 -16.36
N SER A 81 10.89 -19.51 -17.31
CA SER A 81 11.61 -20.70 -17.75
C SER A 81 12.76 -20.41 -18.72
N ASN A 82 12.73 -19.25 -19.37
CA ASN A 82 13.72 -18.83 -20.38
C ASN A 82 14.82 -17.93 -19.79
N SER A 83 14.78 -17.63 -18.48
CA SER A 83 15.83 -16.92 -17.73
C SER A 83 16.73 -17.93 -17.01
#